data_AF-A0A947ZRH1-F1
#
_entry.id   AF-A0A947ZRH1-F1
#
_cell.length_a   1.000
_cell.length_b   1.000
_cell.length_c   1.000
_cell.angle_alpha   90.00
_cell.angle_beta   90.00
_cell.angle_gamma   90.00
#
_symmetry.space_group_name_H-M   'P 1'
#
loop_
_entity.id
_entity.type
_entity.pdbx_description
1 polymer ?
#
loop_
_entity_poly.entity_id
_entity_poly.type
_entity_poly.pdbx_seq_one_letter_code
_entity_poly.pdbx_strand_id
1 'polypeptide(L)'
;KLTEGSINPHDILRIKGPGAVQVYLVNEIQEVYRLNGVHINDKHIEVIVRQMLQKIKIEDPGDAIFIEGDQVDKTQVRDENERVMREGGRPATFQSLLMGITKSALSTSSFISAASFQETTRVLTEAAVQGKTDYLLGLKENVIVGRLIPAGTGLKRYRNLKIVEQQSQDEEELAPVAAAEPEFEEDEE
;
A
#
# COMPACT_ATOMS: atom_id res chain seq x y z
N LYS A 1 -36.08 -4.53 3.96
CA LYS A 1 -35.77 -5.84 4.59
C LYS A 1 -36.80 -6.84 4.08
N LEU A 2 -36.38 -8.03 3.68
CA LEU A 2 -37.29 -9.11 3.26
C LEU A 2 -37.57 -10.11 4.40
N THR A 3 -36.67 -10.20 5.38
CA THR A 3 -36.79 -11.03 6.59
C THR A 3 -36.44 -10.23 7.84
N GLU A 4 -36.96 -10.68 8.99
CA GLU A 4 -36.59 -10.16 10.31
C GLU A 4 -35.32 -10.86 10.83
N GLY A 5 -34.46 -10.11 11.52
CA GLY A 5 -33.18 -10.62 12.04
C GLY A 5 -32.08 -9.56 12.13
N SER A 6 -30.92 -10.01 12.64
CA SER A 6 -29.68 -9.23 12.68
C SER A 6 -29.21 -8.91 11.26
N ILE A 7 -28.67 -7.71 11.07
CA ILE A 7 -28.22 -7.25 9.76
C ILE A 7 -26.80 -7.74 9.54
N ASN A 8 -26.56 -8.44 8.43
CA ASN A 8 -25.21 -8.84 8.05
C ASN A 8 -24.46 -7.64 7.45
N PRO A 9 -23.30 -7.23 8.01
CA PRO A 9 -22.49 -6.13 7.47
C PRO A 9 -22.05 -6.35 6.02
N HIS A 10 -21.82 -7.59 5.60
CA HIS A 10 -21.45 -7.91 4.22
C HIS A 10 -22.57 -7.60 3.22
N ASP A 11 -23.83 -7.78 3.62
CA ASP A 11 -24.98 -7.42 2.78
C ASP A 11 -25.13 -5.90 2.67
N ILE A 12 -24.87 -5.17 3.76
CA ILE A 12 -24.84 -3.70 3.73
C ILE A 12 -23.77 -3.22 2.75
N LEU A 13 -22.56 -3.78 2.83
CA LEU A 13 -21.46 -3.41 1.95
C LEU A 13 -21.82 -3.65 0.47
N ARG A 14 -22.39 -4.81 0.16
CA ARG A 14 -22.73 -5.19 -1.22
C ARG A 14 -23.86 -4.34 -1.80
N ILE A 15 -24.86 -3.97 -1.00
CA ILE A 15 -26.07 -3.28 -1.48
C ILE A 15 -25.94 -1.76 -1.39
N LYS A 16 -25.43 -1.25 -0.25
CA LYS A 16 -25.38 0.19 0.07
C LYS A 16 -23.97 0.79 -0.02
N GLY A 17 -22.94 -0.04 -0.18
CA GLY A 17 -21.56 0.41 -0.32
C GLY A 17 -20.82 0.64 1.00
N PRO A 18 -19.53 1.03 0.92
CA PRO A 18 -18.63 1.10 2.07
C PRO A 18 -18.99 2.18 3.09
N GLY A 19 -19.54 3.32 2.66
CA GLY A 19 -19.95 4.38 3.58
C GLY A 19 -21.09 3.94 4.50
N ALA A 20 -22.06 3.20 3.98
CA ALA A 20 -23.18 2.72 4.76
C ALA A 20 -22.76 1.68 5.80
N VAL A 21 -21.85 0.76 5.47
CA VAL A 21 -21.34 -0.23 6.43
C VAL A 21 -20.47 0.43 7.50
N GLN A 22 -19.71 1.48 7.16
CA GLN A 22 -18.93 2.25 8.13
C GLN A 22 -19.83 2.88 9.19
N VAL A 23 -20.87 3.61 8.77
CA VAL A 23 -21.84 4.23 9.69
C VAL A 23 -22.53 3.19 10.55
N TYR A 24 -22.94 2.07 9.95
CA TYR A 24 -23.55 0.96 10.68
C TYR A 24 -22.62 0.43 11.78
N LEU A 25 -21.37 0.09 11.45
CA LEU A 25 -20.41 -0.46 12.41
C LEU A 25 -20.09 0.51 13.54
N VAL A 26 -19.90 1.80 13.21
CA VAL A 26 -19.62 2.82 14.22
C VAL A 26 -20.80 2.94 15.21
N ASN A 27 -22.03 3.01 14.71
CA ASN A 27 -23.22 3.14 15.56
C ASN A 27 -23.41 1.91 16.47
N GLU A 28 -23.35 0.69 15.92
CA GLU A 28 -23.55 -0.54 16.71
C GLU A 28 -22.49 -0.69 17.81
N ILE A 29 -21.22 -0.41 17.51
CA ILE A 29 -20.14 -0.46 18.50
C ILE A 29 -20.35 0.62 19.57
N GLN A 30 -20.70 1.84 19.14
CA GLN A 30 -20.89 2.98 20.03
C GLN A 30 -22.08 2.78 20.96
N GLU A 31 -23.16 2.15 20.51
CA GLU A 31 -24.31 1.80 21.36
C GLU A 31 -23.91 0.87 22.51
N VAL A 32 -23.08 -0.14 22.25
CA VAL A 32 -22.58 -1.02 23.32
C VAL A 32 -21.75 -0.25 24.35
N TYR A 33 -20.88 0.67 23.93
CA TYR A 33 -20.11 1.49 24.87
C TYR A 33 -20.99 2.43 25.68
N ARG A 34 -21.98 3.07 25.04
CA ARG A 34 -22.97 3.93 25.71
C ARG A 34 -23.79 3.15 26.74
N LEU A 35 -24.20 1.92 26.44
CA LEU A 35 -24.93 1.05 27.36
C LEU A 35 -24.12 0.71 28.62
N ASN A 36 -22.79 0.62 28.50
CA ASN A 36 -21.88 0.40 29.63
C ASN A 36 -21.47 1.71 30.34
N GLY A 37 -22.02 2.86 29.93
CA GLY A 37 -21.70 4.17 30.52
C GLY A 37 -20.29 4.69 30.16
N VAL A 38 -19.65 4.12 29.14
CA VAL A 38 -18.30 4.51 28.71
C VAL A 38 -18.39 5.45 27.52
N HIS A 39 -17.79 6.62 27.63
CA HIS A 39 -17.72 7.60 26.55
C HIS A 39 -16.44 7.43 25.73
N ILE A 40 -16.59 7.09 24.45
CA ILE A 40 -15.50 7.03 23.47
C ILE A 40 -15.85 7.92 22.27
N ASN A 41 -14.85 8.62 21.71
CA ASN A 41 -15.03 9.42 20.51
C ASN A 41 -15.12 8.54 19.27
N ASP A 42 -16.12 8.78 18.43
CA ASP A 42 -16.40 8.00 17.21
C ASP A 42 -15.18 7.90 16.29
N LYS A 43 -14.32 8.94 16.24
CA LYS A 43 -13.07 8.96 15.45
C LYS A 43 -12.16 7.77 15.73
N HIS A 44 -12.13 7.26 16.97
CA HIS A 44 -11.31 6.09 17.31
C HIS A 44 -11.84 4.82 16.65
N ILE A 45 -13.17 4.67 16.64
CA ILE A 45 -13.83 3.52 16.02
C ILE A 45 -13.72 3.63 14.49
N GLU A 46 -13.91 4.81 13.92
CA GLU A 46 -13.78 5.07 12.48
C GLU A 46 -12.40 4.67 11.94
N VAL A 47 -11.33 4.99 12.67
CA VAL A 47 -9.97 4.62 12.28
C VAL A 47 -9.80 3.09 12.23
N ILE A 48 -10.41 2.35 13.15
CA ILE A 48 -10.38 0.88 13.15
C ILE A 48 -11.20 0.32 11.99
N VAL A 49 -12.42 0.81 11.80
CA VAL A 49 -13.31 0.36 10.72
C VAL A 49 -12.72 0.67 9.34
N ARG A 50 -11.99 1.79 9.20
CA ARG A 50 -11.22 2.10 7.99
C ARG A 50 -10.22 0.99 7.66
N GLN A 51 -9.50 0.45 8.66
CA GLN A 51 -8.55 -0.65 8.44
C GLN A 51 -9.25 -1.94 8.01
N MET A 52 -10.48 -2.19 8.48
CA MET A 52 -11.27 -3.35 8.07
C MET A 52 -11.73 -3.30 6.60
N LEU A 53 -11.73 -2.12 5.98
CA LEU A 53 -12.15 -1.87 4.59
C LEU A 53 -10.97 -1.50 3.67
N GLN A 54 -9.73 -1.78 4.09
CA GLN A 54 -8.53 -1.37 3.36
C GLN A 54 -8.30 -2.17 2.08
N LYS A 55 -8.75 -3.43 2.02
CA LYS A 55 -8.59 -4.31 0.86
C LYS A 55 -9.80 -4.26 -0.06
N ILE A 56 -9.54 -4.45 -1.34
CA ILE A 56 -10.56 -4.59 -2.38
C ILE A 56 -10.23 -5.81 -3.24
N LYS A 57 -11.26 -6.38 -3.87
CA LYS A 57 -11.14 -7.47 -4.83
C LYS A 57 -11.32 -6.92 -6.24
N ILE A 58 -10.41 -7.23 -7.15
CA ILE A 58 -10.54 -6.84 -8.55
C ILE A 58 -11.65 -7.68 -9.22
N GLU A 59 -12.58 -7.01 -9.89
CA GLU A 59 -13.64 -7.65 -10.69
C GLU A 59 -13.25 -7.69 -12.18
N ASP A 60 -12.85 -6.55 -12.75
CA ASP A 60 -12.29 -6.47 -14.10
C ASP A 60 -10.99 -5.66 -14.04
N PRO A 61 -9.83 -6.22 -14.41
CA PRO A 61 -8.56 -5.50 -14.40
C PRO A 61 -8.48 -4.38 -15.45
N GLY A 62 -9.31 -4.39 -16.50
CA GLY A 62 -9.21 -3.42 -17.58
C GLY A 62 -7.83 -3.45 -18.23
N ASP A 63 -7.17 -2.29 -18.30
CA ASP A 63 -5.80 -2.14 -18.80
C ASP A 63 -4.77 -1.95 -17.66
N ALA A 64 -5.18 -2.18 -16.40
CA ALA A 64 -4.29 -2.12 -15.23
C ALA A 64 -3.47 -3.41 -15.08
N ILE A 65 -2.39 -3.33 -14.28
CA ILE A 65 -1.48 -4.46 -14.03
C ILE A 65 -2.05 -5.60 -13.17
N PHE A 66 -3.31 -5.51 -12.74
CA PHE A 66 -3.91 -6.47 -11.79
C PHE A 66 -4.48 -7.70 -12.50
N ILE A 67 -4.70 -8.76 -11.72
CA ILE A 67 -5.41 -9.96 -12.19
C ILE A 67 -6.82 -9.96 -11.58
N GLU A 68 -7.79 -10.47 -12.35
CA GLU A 68 -9.14 -10.69 -11.86
C GLU A 68 -9.12 -11.57 -10.60
N GLY A 69 -9.80 -11.11 -9.55
CA GLY A 69 -9.88 -11.80 -8.26
C GLY A 69 -8.76 -11.45 -7.28
N ASP A 70 -7.75 -10.66 -7.67
CA ASP A 70 -6.69 -10.22 -6.77
C ASP A 70 -7.23 -9.41 -5.59
N GLN A 71 -6.60 -9.59 -4.43
CA GLN A 71 -6.88 -8.83 -3.21
C GLN A 71 -5.75 -7.84 -2.95
N VAL A 72 -6.00 -6.59 -3.30
CA VAL A 72 -5.01 -5.51 -3.28
C VAL A 72 -5.45 -4.36 -2.37
N ASP A 73 -4.49 -3.53 -1.95
CA ASP A 73 -4.82 -2.36 -1.14
C ASP A 73 -5.58 -1.32 -1.97
N LYS A 74 -6.62 -0.74 -1.37
CA LYS A 74 -7.46 0.28 -2.01
C LYS A 74 -6.64 1.46 -2.55
N THR A 75 -5.58 1.85 -1.85
CA THR A 75 -4.68 2.93 -2.27
C THR A 75 -3.92 2.55 -3.54
N GLN A 76 -3.41 1.32 -3.64
CA GLN A 76 -2.66 0.86 -4.82
C GLN A 76 -3.53 0.87 -6.08
N VAL A 77 -4.77 0.37 -5.99
CA VAL A 77 -5.69 0.38 -7.14
C VAL A 77 -6.09 1.78 -7.54
N ARG A 78 -6.29 2.68 -6.57
CA ARG A 78 -6.59 4.07 -6.88
C ARG A 78 -5.44 4.72 -7.64
N ASP A 79 -4.22 4.58 -7.13
CA ASP A 79 -3.03 5.20 -7.73
C ASP A 79 -2.74 4.59 -9.13
N GLU A 80 -2.95 3.28 -9.30
CA GLU A 80 -2.84 2.59 -10.59
C GLU A 80 -3.92 3.04 -11.59
N ASN A 81 -5.18 3.10 -11.16
CA ASN A 81 -6.28 3.57 -12.01
C ASN A 81 -6.06 5.03 -12.44
N GLU A 82 -5.53 5.88 -11.57
CA GLU A 82 -5.14 7.25 -11.91
C GLU A 82 -4.04 7.29 -13.00
N ARG A 83 -3.10 6.34 -12.99
CA ARG A 83 -2.10 6.21 -14.06
C ARG A 83 -2.75 5.78 -15.37
N VAL A 84 -3.53 4.70 -15.35
CA VAL A 84 -4.18 4.14 -16.56
C VAL A 84 -5.12 5.16 -17.21
N MET A 85 -5.89 5.90 -16.41
CA MET A 85 -6.76 6.96 -16.93
C MET A 85 -5.98 8.11 -17.59
N ARG A 86 -4.78 8.43 -17.08
CA ARG A 86 -3.90 9.45 -17.68
C ARG A 86 -3.33 9.00 -19.02
N GLU A 87 -3.10 7.71 -19.18
CA GLU A 87 -2.64 7.07 -20.42
C GLU A 87 -3.80 6.83 -21.41
N GLY A 88 -5.05 7.12 -21.02
CA GLY A 88 -6.25 6.96 -21.85
C GLY A 88 -6.81 5.53 -21.88
N GLY A 89 -6.33 4.64 -21.00
CA GLY A 89 -6.82 3.26 -20.87
C GLY A 89 -8.07 3.14 -20.00
N ARG A 90 -8.61 1.92 -19.93
CA ARG A 90 -9.76 1.57 -19.09
C ARG A 90 -9.30 1.20 -17.67
N PRO A 91 -9.77 1.90 -16.63
CA PRO A 91 -9.39 1.60 -15.25
C PRO A 91 -9.97 0.27 -14.77
N ALA A 92 -9.32 -0.36 -13.79
CA ALA A 92 -9.82 -1.57 -13.16
C ALA A 92 -11.08 -1.31 -12.33
N THR A 93 -12.06 -2.21 -12.42
CA THR A 93 -13.23 -2.24 -11.54
C THR A 93 -12.99 -3.18 -10.36
N PHE A 94 -13.59 -2.87 -9.22
CA PHE A 94 -13.32 -3.59 -7.99
C PHE A 94 -14.50 -3.54 -7.02
N GLN A 95 -14.55 -4.56 -6.16
CA GLN A 95 -15.47 -4.63 -5.05
C GLN A 95 -14.73 -4.40 -3.72
N SER A 96 -15.27 -3.56 -2.85
CA SER A 96 -14.71 -3.40 -1.50
C SER A 96 -14.87 -4.68 -0.68
N LEU A 97 -13.85 -5.04 0.10
CA LEU A 97 -13.90 -6.18 1.00
C LEU A 97 -13.94 -5.71 2.45
N LEU A 98 -14.90 -6.22 3.22
CA LEU A 98 -14.90 -6.10 4.68
C LEU A 98 -14.18 -7.30 5.29
N MET A 99 -13.10 -7.04 6.01
CA MET A 99 -12.32 -8.06 6.69
C MET A 99 -12.37 -7.85 8.21
N GLY A 100 -12.32 -8.95 8.96
CA GLY A 100 -12.11 -8.87 10.41
C GLY A 100 -10.74 -8.26 10.76
N ILE A 101 -10.59 -7.75 11.98
CA ILE A 101 -9.34 -7.11 12.45
C ILE A 101 -8.12 -8.05 12.35
N THR A 102 -8.29 -9.32 12.72
CA THR A 102 -7.22 -10.33 12.66
C THR A 102 -6.77 -10.60 11.23
N LYS A 103 -7.74 -10.77 10.32
CA LYS A 103 -7.45 -10.99 8.90
C LYS A 103 -6.79 -9.76 8.27
N SER A 104 -7.28 -8.56 8.60
CA SER A 104 -6.71 -7.31 8.12
C SER A 104 -5.25 -7.12 8.60
N ALA A 105 -4.94 -7.52 9.83
CA ALA A 105 -3.59 -7.45 10.38
C ALA A 105 -2.63 -8.46 9.72
N LEU A 106 -3.10 -9.65 9.36
CA LEU A 106 -2.32 -10.67 8.65
C LEU A 106 -2.10 -10.33 7.16
N SER A 107 -3.05 -9.62 6.54
CA SER A 107 -3.00 -9.23 5.12
C SER A 107 -2.28 -7.88 4.88
N THR A 108 -1.48 -7.41 5.83
CA THR A 108 -0.63 -6.22 5.64
C THR A 108 0.47 -6.48 4.61
N SER A 109 1.00 -5.43 3.98
CA SER A 109 2.06 -5.54 2.96
C SER A 109 3.40 -5.99 3.54
N SER A 110 3.68 -5.65 4.80
CA SER A 110 4.90 -6.05 5.49
C SER A 110 4.78 -7.45 6.08
N PHE A 111 5.60 -8.37 5.56
CA PHE A 111 5.67 -9.72 6.12
C PHE A 111 6.33 -9.73 7.50
N ILE A 112 7.23 -8.79 7.82
CA ILE A 112 7.85 -8.66 9.15
C ILE A 112 6.77 -8.29 10.18
N SER A 113 5.95 -7.29 9.86
CA SER A 113 4.83 -6.87 10.70
C SER A 113 3.78 -7.98 10.84
N ALA A 114 3.41 -8.66 9.75
CA ALA A 114 2.46 -9.77 9.78
C ALA A 114 2.97 -10.95 10.63
N ALA A 115 4.22 -11.38 10.43
CA ALA A 115 4.82 -12.51 11.14
C ALA A 115 4.97 -12.25 12.65
N SER A 116 5.14 -10.99 13.05
CA SER A 116 5.18 -10.57 14.46
C SER A 116 3.82 -10.62 15.16
N PHE A 117 2.72 -10.62 14.40
CA PHE A 117 1.37 -10.67 14.96
C PHE A 117 0.97 -12.11 15.30
N GLN A 118 0.81 -12.95 14.29
CA GLN A 118 0.42 -14.36 14.40
C GLN A 118 0.91 -15.16 13.17
N GLU A 119 0.79 -16.49 13.22
CA GLU A 119 1.04 -17.40 12.08
C GLU A 119 2.44 -17.28 11.44
N THR A 120 3.45 -17.02 12.27
CA THR A 120 4.83 -16.72 11.87
C THR A 120 5.40 -17.68 10.83
N THR A 121 5.26 -18.99 11.03
CA THR A 121 5.78 -20.00 10.09
C THR A 121 5.15 -19.86 8.70
N ARG A 122 3.82 -19.75 8.61
CA ARG A 122 3.11 -19.60 7.34
C ARG A 122 3.54 -18.34 6.60
N VAL A 123 3.58 -17.21 7.31
CA VAL A 123 3.90 -15.90 6.74
C VAL A 123 5.32 -15.86 6.19
N LEU A 124 6.30 -16.39 6.95
CA LEU A 124 7.70 -16.40 6.51
C LEU A 124 7.93 -17.36 5.34
N THR A 125 7.30 -18.54 5.34
CA THR A 125 7.40 -19.47 4.22
C THR A 125 6.83 -18.87 2.94
N GLU A 126 5.65 -18.23 3.01
CA GLU A 126 5.03 -17.59 1.85
C GLU A 126 5.91 -16.44 1.32
N ALA A 127 6.44 -15.60 2.22
CA ALA A 127 7.34 -14.51 1.86
C ALA A 127 8.63 -15.02 1.19
N ALA A 128 9.21 -16.11 1.68
CA ALA A 128 10.41 -16.73 1.11
C ALA A 128 10.15 -17.32 -0.29
N VAL A 129 9.02 -18.02 -0.46
CA VAL A 129 8.63 -18.61 -1.76
C VAL A 129 8.37 -17.53 -2.80
N GLN A 130 7.73 -16.42 -2.40
CA GLN A 130 7.44 -15.29 -3.30
C GLN A 130 8.62 -14.31 -3.47
N GLY A 131 9.71 -14.48 -2.71
CA GLY A 131 10.84 -13.54 -2.71
C GLY A 131 10.45 -12.11 -2.28
N LYS A 132 9.52 -11.97 -1.32
CA LYS A 132 9.02 -10.65 -0.90
C LYS A 132 10.13 -9.81 -0.28
N THR A 133 10.13 -8.53 -0.62
CA THR A 133 11.00 -7.51 0.01
C THR A 133 10.15 -6.59 0.90
N ASP A 134 10.64 -6.31 2.09
CA ASP A 134 9.99 -5.40 3.04
C ASP A 134 10.71 -4.04 3.06
N TYR A 135 9.95 -2.97 2.82
CA TYR A 135 10.50 -1.61 2.69
C TYR A 135 10.51 -0.83 4.01
N LEU A 136 10.13 -1.44 5.15
CA LEU A 136 10.18 -0.82 6.48
C LEU A 136 9.43 0.51 6.56
N LEU A 137 8.24 0.59 5.94
CA LEU A 137 7.41 1.80 5.92
C LEU A 137 6.53 1.91 7.18
N GLY A 138 6.38 0.82 7.93
CA GLY A 138 5.52 0.71 9.09
C GLY A 138 6.22 1.00 10.42
N LEU A 139 5.41 1.14 11.47
CA LEU A 139 5.91 1.37 12.83
C LEU A 139 6.60 0.12 13.40
N LYS A 140 5.98 -1.06 13.26
CA LYS A 140 6.48 -2.30 13.87
C LYS A 140 7.79 -2.78 13.25
N GLU A 141 7.88 -2.77 11.93
CA GLU A 141 9.12 -3.07 11.19
C GLU A 141 10.31 -2.27 11.72
N ASN A 142 10.17 -0.95 11.84
CA ASN A 142 11.25 -0.08 12.30
C ASN A 142 11.63 -0.35 13.76
N VAL A 143 10.65 -0.62 14.63
CA VAL A 143 10.92 -1.00 16.03
C VAL A 143 11.71 -2.30 16.10
N ILE A 144 11.32 -3.33 15.34
CA ILE A 144 11.99 -4.64 15.34
C ILE A 144 13.43 -4.52 14.85
N VAL A 145 13.68 -3.69 13.82
CA VAL A 145 15.02 -3.47 13.26
C VAL A 145 15.86 -2.49 14.10
N GLY A 146 15.25 -1.74 15.02
CA GLY A 146 15.93 -0.73 15.85
C GLY A 146 16.16 0.61 15.16
N ARG A 147 15.36 0.96 14.14
CA ARG A 147 15.37 2.26 13.46
C ARG A 147 14.32 3.21 14.07
N LEU A 148 14.49 4.51 13.84
CA LEU A 148 13.47 5.49 14.22
C LEU A 148 12.16 5.22 13.46
N ILE A 149 11.04 5.18 14.18
CA ILE A 149 9.72 5.00 13.57
C ILE A 149 9.33 6.22 12.71
N PRO A 150 8.56 6.02 11.63
CA PRO A 150 8.06 7.10 10.77
C PRO A 150 6.88 7.88 11.40
N ALA A 151 6.97 8.20 12.69
CA ALA A 151 5.97 8.97 13.42
C ALA A 151 6.60 9.93 14.43
N GLY A 152 5.87 10.97 14.82
CA GLY A 152 6.32 11.94 15.81
C GLY A 152 7.65 12.61 15.42
N THR A 153 8.66 12.49 16.28
CA THR A 153 10.00 13.06 16.06
C THR A 153 10.78 12.40 14.92
N GLY A 154 10.46 11.15 14.57
CA GLY A 154 11.11 10.43 13.49
C GLY A 154 10.78 10.98 12.09
N LEU A 155 9.64 11.66 11.94
CA LEU A 155 9.23 12.27 10.66
C LEU A 155 10.14 13.40 10.19
N LYS A 156 10.90 14.05 11.09
CA LYS A 156 11.78 15.17 10.72
C LYS A 156 12.82 14.77 9.67
N ARG A 157 13.28 13.52 9.68
CA ARG A 157 14.24 13.00 8.69
C ARG A 157 13.62 12.83 7.30
N TYR A 158 12.35 12.44 7.23
CA TYR A 158 11.63 12.26 5.96
C TYR A 158 11.11 13.57 5.38
N ARG A 159 10.68 14.52 6.24
CA ARG A 159 10.13 15.82 5.80
C ARG A 159 11.18 16.75 5.20
N ASN A 160 12.44 16.60 5.59
CA ASN A 160 13.54 17.49 5.18
C ASN A 160 14.39 16.89 4.04
N LEU A 161 13.91 15.85 3.37
CA LEU A 161 14.56 15.32 2.18
C LEU A 161 14.48 16.38 1.07
N LYS A 162 15.63 17.00 0.76
CA LYS A 162 15.79 17.78 -0.47
C LYS A 162 16.03 16.77 -1.59
N ILE A 163 15.14 16.75 -2.57
CA ILE A 163 15.39 16.04 -3.83
C ILE A 163 16.53 16.80 -4.49
N VAL A 164 17.72 16.22 -4.45
CA VAL A 164 18.83 16.67 -5.28
C VAL A 164 18.60 16.00 -6.62
N GLU A 165 18.15 16.74 -7.62
CA GLU A 165 18.18 16.26 -8.99
C GLU A 165 19.63 15.96 -9.33
N GLN A 166 19.96 14.69 -9.53
CA GLN A 166 21.22 14.35 -10.20
C GLN A 166 21.06 14.84 -11.63
N GLN A 167 21.61 16.03 -11.91
CA GLN A 167 21.91 16.39 -13.29
C GLN A 167 22.80 15.28 -13.83
N SER A 168 22.30 14.55 -14.81
CA SER A 168 23.06 13.59 -15.60
C SER A 168 24.25 14.32 -16.23
N GLN A 169 25.41 14.25 -15.56
CA GLN A 169 26.70 14.66 -16.10
C GLN A 169 27.23 13.55 -17.03
N ASP A 170 26.48 13.20 -18.08
CA ASP A 170 26.88 12.14 -19.01
C ASP A 170 26.82 12.58 -20.49
N GLU A 171 26.72 13.88 -20.81
CA GLU A 171 26.64 14.36 -22.22
C GLU A 171 27.79 15.26 -22.72
N GLU A 172 28.88 15.47 -21.96
CA GLU A 172 30.03 16.24 -22.45
C GLU A 172 31.36 15.48 -22.30
N GLU A 173 31.55 14.37 -23.02
CA GLU A 173 32.90 13.92 -23.41
C GLU A 173 32.88 12.89 -24.56
N LEU A 174 32.26 13.24 -25.70
CA LEU A 174 32.51 12.57 -26.98
C LEU A 174 32.81 13.63 -28.06
N ALA A 175 33.95 14.30 -27.91
CA ALA A 175 34.57 14.99 -29.03
C ALA A 175 35.19 13.94 -29.97
N PRO A 176 34.92 13.99 -31.30
CA PRO A 176 35.57 13.08 -32.23
C PRO A 176 37.06 13.39 -32.27
N VAL A 177 37.88 12.39 -31.96
CA VAL A 177 39.33 12.45 -32.12
C VAL A 177 39.61 12.58 -33.61
N ALA A 178 39.84 13.80 -34.07
CA ALA A 178 40.29 14.07 -35.43
C ALA A 178 41.62 13.32 -35.66
N ALA A 179 41.68 12.60 -36.76
CA ALA A 179 42.83 11.82 -37.20
C ALA A 179 44.12 12.65 -37.18
N ALA A 180 45.05 12.28 -36.32
CA ALA A 180 46.45 12.68 -36.45
C ALA A 180 47.09 11.78 -37.52
N GLU A 181 47.52 12.39 -38.62
CA GLU A 181 48.36 11.72 -39.62
C GLU A 181 49.71 11.32 -38.97
N PRO A 182 50.27 10.15 -39.30
CA PRO A 182 51.57 9.76 -38.78
C PRO A 182 52.68 10.51 -39.55
N GLU A 183 53.45 11.34 -38.85
CA GLU A 183 54.76 11.79 -39.33
C GLU A 183 55.73 10.60 -39.31
N PHE A 184 56.18 10.18 -40.50
CA PHE A 184 57.30 9.27 -40.65
C PHE A 184 58.60 10.07 -40.51
N GLU A 185 59.39 9.79 -39.48
CA GLU A 185 60.80 10.20 -39.44
C GLU A 185 61.57 9.30 -40.43
N GLU A 186 62.09 9.91 -41.50
CA GLU A 186 63.07 9.30 -42.39
C GLU A 186 64.44 9.30 -41.68
N ASP A 187 64.96 8.10 -41.41
CA ASP A 187 66.38 7.89 -41.10
C ASP A 187 67.21 8.19 -42.35
N GLU A 188 68.11 9.18 -42.31
CA GLU A 188 69.23 9.29 -43.25
C GLU A 188 70.58 9.47 -42.51
N GLU A 189 71.43 8.45 -42.72
CA GLU A 189 72.90 8.30 -42.68
C GLU A 189 73.78 9.01 -41.63
#